data_AF-A0A2K0UIR1-F1
#
_entry.id   AF-A0A2K0UIR1-F1
#
_cell.length_a   1.000
_cell.length_b   1.000
_cell.length_c   1.000
_cell.angle_alpha   90.00
_cell.angle_beta   90.00
_cell.angle_gamma   90.00
#
_symmetry.space_group_name_H-M   'P 1'
#
loop_
_entity.id
_entity.type
_entity.pdbx_description
1 polymer ?
#
loop_
_entity_poly.entity_id
_entity_poly.type
_entity_poly.pdbx_seq_one_letter_code
_entity_poly.pdbx_strand_id
1 'polypeptide(L)'
;MLREREGGFDGVLAFSESAALAAALIIRHARENPFKAEGLFRFAIFICGLAPFDHETLGGAGGLLASKPTRVKPDDNQSAEQHLINIPTYHVMGSEDELYPYGLALYNCCDPEMAIKTIHRGGHEIPSQVELVKEMTRNINTTIQRANFMC
;
A
#
# COMPACT_ATOMS: atom_id res chain seq x y z
N MET A 1 -15.81 16.92 4.85
CA MET A 1 -15.36 18.32 5.01
C MET A 1 -14.07 18.68 4.26
N LEU A 2 -13.15 17.76 3.89
CA LEU A 2 -12.00 18.10 3.02
C LEU A 2 -12.19 17.69 1.53
N ARG A 3 -12.95 16.61 1.25
CA ARG A 3 -13.23 16.14 -0.13
C ARG A 3 -14.08 17.11 -0.98
N GLU A 4 -14.85 17.98 -0.35
CA GLU A 4 -15.85 18.81 -1.05
C GLU A 4 -15.32 20.18 -1.51
N ARG A 5 -14.13 20.59 -1.06
CA ARG A 5 -13.57 21.93 -1.37
C ARG A 5 -12.39 21.91 -2.35
N GLU A 6 -11.67 20.80 -2.49
CA GLU A 6 -10.45 20.72 -3.33
C GLU A 6 -10.52 19.69 -4.49
N GLY A 7 -11.66 19.02 -4.67
CA GLY A 7 -11.74 17.85 -5.55
C GLY A 7 -11.22 16.59 -4.86
N GLY A 8 -11.49 15.41 -5.44
CA GLY A 8 -10.94 14.16 -4.93
C GLY A 8 -9.43 14.08 -5.17
N PHE A 9 -8.67 13.53 -4.24
CA PHE A 9 -7.25 13.24 -4.44
C PHE A 9 -7.09 11.94 -5.24
N ASP A 10 -6.29 11.99 -6.31
CA ASP A 10 -6.01 10.83 -7.16
C ASP A 10 -5.13 9.78 -6.50
N GLY A 11 -4.29 10.18 -5.54
CA GLY A 11 -3.36 9.29 -4.89
C GLY A 11 -2.97 9.76 -3.50
N VAL A 12 -2.26 8.89 -2.79
CA VAL A 12 -1.73 9.18 -1.44
C VAL A 12 -0.23 8.88 -1.40
N LEU A 13 0.53 9.73 -0.73
CA LEU A 13 1.92 9.48 -0.35
C LEU A 13 2.01 9.48 1.17
N ALA A 14 2.61 8.44 1.75
CA ALA A 14 2.68 8.27 3.18
C ALA A 14 4.05 7.73 3.63
N PHE A 15 4.53 8.25 4.77
CA PHE A 15 5.81 7.88 5.39
C PHE A 15 5.57 7.19 6.73
N SER A 16 6.30 6.12 7.01
CA SER A 16 6.28 5.43 8.32
C SER A 16 4.88 4.98 8.73
N GLU A 17 4.43 5.32 9.95
CA GLU A 17 3.12 4.99 10.50
C GLU A 17 1.94 5.49 9.65
N SER A 18 2.08 6.64 8.99
CA SER A 18 1.02 7.17 8.13
C SER A 18 0.72 6.23 6.94
N ALA A 19 1.68 5.38 6.54
CA ALA A 19 1.47 4.36 5.51
C ALA A 19 0.49 3.27 5.98
N ALA A 20 0.59 2.85 7.25
CA ALA A 20 -0.35 1.90 7.83
C ALA A 20 -1.77 2.47 7.86
N LEU A 21 -1.90 3.75 8.23
CA LEU A 21 -3.19 4.44 8.21
C LEU A 21 -3.76 4.55 6.80
N ALA A 22 -2.96 5.00 5.83
CA ALA A 22 -3.40 5.12 4.44
C ALA A 22 -3.82 3.76 3.87
N ALA A 23 -3.03 2.70 4.12
CA ALA A 23 -3.36 1.33 3.74
C ALA A 23 -4.66 0.85 4.39
N ALA A 24 -4.84 1.06 5.69
CA ALA A 24 -6.06 0.69 6.40
C ALA A 24 -7.30 1.43 5.84
N LEU A 25 -7.17 2.70 5.49
CA LEU A 25 -8.25 3.47 4.87
C LEU A 25 -8.60 2.95 3.47
N ILE A 26 -7.61 2.58 2.65
CA ILE A 26 -7.83 1.97 1.33
C ILE A 26 -8.58 0.65 1.48
N ILE A 27 -8.10 -0.24 2.37
CA ILE A 27 -8.70 -1.56 2.63
C ILE A 27 -10.14 -1.40 3.14
N ARG A 28 -10.33 -0.53 4.13
CA ARG A 28 -11.65 -0.26 4.70
C ARG A 28 -12.62 0.28 3.65
N HIS A 29 -12.19 1.24 2.84
CA HIS A 29 -13.04 1.81 1.79
C HIS A 29 -13.46 0.76 0.76
N ALA A 30 -12.53 -0.10 0.33
CA ALA A 30 -12.82 -1.19 -0.60
C ALA A 30 -13.84 -2.20 -0.02
N ARG A 31 -13.71 -2.54 1.28
CA ARG A 31 -14.66 -3.41 2.00
C ARG A 31 -16.04 -2.79 2.15
N GLU A 32 -16.11 -1.50 2.47
CA GLU A 32 -17.38 -0.77 2.67
C GLU A 32 -18.07 -0.43 1.33
N ASN A 33 -17.33 -0.40 0.21
CA ASN A 33 -17.83 0.02 -1.10
C ASN A 33 -17.46 -0.97 -2.24
N PRO A 34 -17.81 -2.26 -2.14
CA PRO A 34 -17.31 -3.30 -3.05
C PRO A 34 -17.75 -3.15 -4.52
N PHE A 35 -18.86 -2.45 -4.78
CA PHE A 35 -19.40 -2.24 -6.12
C PHE A 35 -19.09 -0.85 -6.71
N LYS A 36 -18.33 -0.02 -5.99
CA LYS A 36 -17.98 1.31 -6.46
C LYS A 36 -16.81 1.21 -7.45
N ALA A 37 -17.02 1.74 -8.65
CA ALA A 37 -15.99 1.74 -9.70
C ALA A 37 -14.74 2.54 -9.29
N GLU A 38 -14.91 3.59 -8.49
CA GLU A 38 -13.82 4.42 -8.01
C GLU A 38 -13.41 4.06 -6.58
N GLY A 39 -12.15 3.68 -6.42
CA GLY A 39 -11.52 3.49 -5.11
C GLY A 39 -11.35 4.80 -4.33
N LEU A 40 -10.85 4.69 -3.09
CA LEU A 40 -10.56 5.86 -2.25
C LEU A 40 -9.48 6.76 -2.89
N PHE A 41 -8.47 6.09 -3.45
CA PHE A 41 -7.35 6.63 -4.22
C PHE A 41 -7.16 5.72 -5.44
N ARG A 42 -6.60 6.28 -6.53
CA ARG A 42 -6.22 5.53 -7.74
C ARG A 42 -4.82 4.91 -7.63
N PHE A 43 -3.95 5.45 -6.78
CA PHE A 43 -2.63 4.89 -6.48
C PHE A 43 -2.13 5.27 -5.07
N ALA A 44 -1.12 4.56 -4.57
CA ALA A 44 -0.47 4.88 -3.30
C ALA A 44 1.07 4.77 -3.35
N ILE A 45 1.75 5.67 -2.67
CA ILE A 45 3.21 5.68 -2.51
C ILE A 45 3.53 5.55 -1.02
N PHE A 46 4.32 4.56 -0.64
CA PHE A 46 4.71 4.29 0.74
C PHE A 46 6.22 4.37 0.89
N ILE A 47 6.69 5.15 1.86
CA ILE A 47 8.12 5.29 2.17
C ILE A 47 8.35 4.83 3.61
N CYS A 48 9.22 3.85 3.82
CA CYS A 48 9.46 3.20 5.11
C CYS A 48 8.15 2.80 5.82
N GLY A 49 7.16 2.35 5.05
CA GLY A 49 5.79 2.19 5.54
C GLY A 49 5.61 1.01 6.49
N LEU A 50 4.65 1.13 7.40
CA LEU A 50 4.21 0.03 8.25
C LEU A 50 3.00 -0.67 7.63
N ALA A 51 2.90 -1.98 7.82
CA ALA A 51 1.70 -2.72 7.44
C ALA A 51 0.49 -2.28 8.28
N PRO A 52 -0.72 -2.29 7.68
CA PRO A 52 -1.94 -1.93 8.40
C PRO A 52 -2.17 -2.87 9.58
N PHE A 53 -2.71 -2.32 10.67
CA PHE A 53 -3.13 -3.09 11.83
C PHE A 53 -4.56 -3.63 11.60
N ASP A 54 -4.83 -4.86 12.00
CA ASP A 54 -6.19 -5.40 12.06
C ASP A 54 -6.52 -5.86 13.46
N HIS A 55 -7.66 -5.40 13.97
CA HIS A 55 -8.19 -5.78 15.27
C HIS A 55 -8.95 -7.12 15.23
N GLU A 56 -9.37 -7.61 14.06
CA GLU A 56 -10.16 -8.85 13.95
C GLU A 56 -9.30 -10.12 13.91
N THR A 57 -8.07 -10.04 13.41
CA THR A 57 -7.11 -11.15 13.52
C THR A 57 -6.49 -11.28 14.94
N LEU A 58 -6.89 -10.42 15.88
CA LEU A 58 -6.25 -10.27 17.19
C LEU A 58 -7.03 -10.91 18.34
N GLY A 59 -6.67 -12.14 18.66
CA GLY A 59 -6.73 -12.65 20.03
C GLY A 59 -5.72 -11.95 20.95
N GLY A 60 -5.87 -10.63 21.16
CA GLY A 60 -5.30 -9.92 22.31
C GLY A 60 -3.81 -9.50 22.29
N ALA A 61 -3.02 -9.76 21.24
CA ALA A 61 -1.61 -9.37 21.21
C ALA A 61 -1.20 -8.77 19.85
N GLY A 62 -1.25 -7.43 19.74
CA GLY A 62 -0.80 -6.53 18.66
C GLY A 62 -0.03 -7.14 17.48
N GLY A 63 -0.73 -7.86 16.61
CA GLY A 63 -0.20 -8.59 15.47
C GLY A 63 -0.42 -7.81 14.18
N LEU A 64 0.64 -7.73 13.38
CA LEU A 64 0.63 -7.22 12.02
C LEU A 64 -0.22 -8.10 11.09
N LEU A 65 -0.97 -7.48 10.17
CA LEU A 65 -1.69 -8.15 9.07
C LEU A 65 -0.82 -9.02 8.16
N ALA A 66 0.50 -8.92 8.28
CA ALA A 66 1.45 -9.45 7.33
C ALA A 66 1.82 -10.92 7.51
N SER A 67 1.28 -11.60 8.51
CA SER A 67 1.65 -12.99 8.73
C SER A 67 0.92 -13.96 7.80
N LYS A 68 -0.29 -13.63 7.30
CA LYS A 68 -0.99 -14.43 6.26
C LYS A 68 -1.99 -13.57 5.46
N PRO A 69 -1.91 -13.52 4.12
CA PRO A 69 -3.06 -13.14 3.30
C PRO A 69 -4.16 -14.18 3.55
N THR A 70 -5.08 -13.93 4.49
CA THR A 70 -6.05 -14.95 4.89
C THR A 70 -7.32 -14.83 4.08
N ARG A 71 -7.42 -15.75 3.11
CA ARG A 71 -8.58 -16.60 2.80
C ARG A 71 -9.92 -15.88 2.77
N VAL A 72 -10.34 -15.53 1.55
CA VAL A 72 -11.74 -15.73 1.18
C VAL A 72 -12.02 -17.23 1.34
N LYS A 73 -13.12 -17.58 2.01
CA LYS A 73 -13.54 -18.98 2.19
C LYS A 73 -13.70 -19.63 0.81
N PRO A 74 -13.39 -20.93 0.67
CA PRO A 74 -13.61 -21.63 -0.58
C PRO A 74 -15.11 -21.91 -0.70
N ASP A 75 -15.88 -20.96 -1.22
CA ASP A 75 -17.09 -21.29 -1.95
C ASP A 75 -16.74 -21.32 -3.44
N ASP A 76 -16.75 -22.55 -3.95
CA ASP A 76 -16.80 -22.98 -5.33
C ASP A 76 -16.63 -21.87 -6.40
N ASN A 77 -15.48 -21.96 -7.06
CA ASN A 77 -15.27 -21.57 -8.46
C ASN A 77 -14.69 -20.17 -8.79
N GLN A 78 -13.71 -19.67 -8.00
CA GLN A 78 -12.60 -18.84 -8.52
C GLN A 78 -11.44 -18.72 -7.52
N SER A 79 -10.34 -19.41 -7.83
CA SER A 79 -9.08 -19.44 -7.09
C SER A 79 -8.16 -18.26 -7.44
N ALA A 80 -8.60 -17.03 -7.24
CA ALA A 80 -7.73 -15.86 -7.29
C ALA A 80 -7.50 -15.37 -5.86
N GLU A 81 -6.26 -15.43 -5.37
CA GLU A 81 -5.87 -14.75 -4.14
C GLU A 81 -6.14 -13.26 -4.32
N GLN A 82 -7.25 -12.74 -3.78
CA GLN A 82 -7.52 -11.31 -3.81
C GLN A 82 -6.60 -10.61 -2.81
N HIS A 83 -5.72 -9.75 -3.30
CA HIS A 83 -4.89 -8.91 -2.45
C HIS A 83 -5.77 -7.89 -1.71
N LEU A 84 -5.31 -7.45 -0.54
CA LEU A 84 -6.06 -6.49 0.28
C LEU A 84 -6.10 -5.10 -0.37
N ILE A 85 -5.05 -4.78 -1.15
CA ILE A 85 -4.89 -3.50 -1.86
C ILE A 85 -4.69 -3.79 -3.35
N ASN A 86 -5.72 -3.50 -4.13
CA ASN A 86 -5.76 -3.73 -5.59
C ASN A 86 -5.63 -2.43 -6.38
N ILE A 87 -4.81 -1.49 -5.91
CA ILE A 87 -4.43 -0.28 -6.66
C ILE A 87 -2.91 -0.30 -6.90
N PRO A 88 -2.40 0.40 -7.92
CA PRO A 88 -0.97 0.58 -8.12
C PRO A 88 -0.30 1.17 -6.89
N THR A 89 0.77 0.51 -6.45
CA THR A 89 1.54 0.96 -5.28
C THR A 89 3.02 1.04 -5.59
N TYR A 90 3.71 2.01 -4.98
CA TYR A 90 5.16 2.07 -4.96
C TYR A 90 5.68 2.12 -3.54
N HIS A 91 6.66 1.27 -3.24
CA HIS A 91 7.23 1.11 -1.91
C HIS A 91 8.72 1.46 -1.94
N VAL A 92 9.13 2.38 -1.08
CA VAL A 92 10.54 2.72 -0.84
C VAL A 92 10.90 2.21 0.55
N MET A 93 11.90 1.34 0.63
CA MET A 93 12.29 0.68 1.88
C MET A 93 13.80 0.75 2.11
N GLY A 94 14.20 1.16 3.31
CA GLY A 94 15.58 1.07 3.77
C GLY A 94 15.90 -0.34 4.23
N SER A 95 16.96 -0.95 3.71
CA SER A 95 17.41 -2.29 4.13
C SER A 95 18.05 -2.28 5.52
N GLU A 96 18.49 -1.12 6.00
CA GLU A 96 19.03 -0.92 7.35
C GLU A 96 17.96 -0.35 8.30
N ASP A 97 16.70 -0.22 7.84
CA ASP A 97 15.58 0.17 8.68
C ASP A 97 15.17 -1.01 9.58
N GLU A 98 15.14 -0.80 10.91
CA GLU A 98 14.66 -1.79 11.87
C GLU A 98 13.19 -2.21 11.59
N LEU A 99 12.43 -1.32 10.93
CA LEU A 99 11.04 -1.53 10.53
C LEU A 99 10.90 -2.13 9.12
N TYR A 100 12.00 -2.47 8.44
CA TYR A 100 11.97 -3.09 7.10
C TYR A 100 11.00 -4.29 6.97
N PRO A 101 10.93 -5.22 7.95
CA PRO A 101 9.97 -6.33 7.86
C PRO A 101 8.51 -5.87 7.76
N TYR A 102 8.17 -4.73 8.37
CA TYR A 102 6.84 -4.12 8.36
C TYR A 102 6.52 -3.45 7.00
N GLY A 103 7.53 -2.92 6.32
CA GLY A 103 7.41 -2.43 4.94
C GLY A 103 7.24 -3.55 3.93
N LEU A 104 8.00 -4.63 4.05
CA LEU A 104 7.84 -5.81 3.19
C LEU A 104 6.47 -6.47 3.37
N ALA A 105 6.02 -6.52 4.62
CA ALA A 105 4.69 -6.89 5.03
C ALA A 105 3.59 -6.06 4.33
N LEU A 106 3.71 -4.74 4.31
CA LEU A 106 2.79 -3.84 3.59
C LEU A 106 2.81 -4.11 2.08
N TYR A 107 3.99 -4.30 1.49
CA TYR A 107 4.15 -4.67 0.09
C TYR A 107 3.40 -5.96 -0.25
N ASN A 108 3.45 -6.97 0.61
CA ASN A 108 2.77 -8.25 0.40
C ASN A 108 1.23 -8.16 0.51
N CYS A 109 0.69 -7.08 1.09
CA CYS A 109 -0.75 -6.83 1.08
C CYS A 109 -1.25 -6.27 -0.27
N CYS A 110 -0.34 -5.82 -1.13
CA CYS A 110 -0.64 -5.20 -2.41
C CYS A 110 -0.58 -6.21 -3.55
N ASP A 111 -1.33 -5.93 -4.62
CA ASP A 111 -1.24 -6.72 -5.86
C ASP A 111 0.17 -6.69 -6.45
N PRO A 112 0.86 -7.84 -6.58
CA PRO A 112 2.23 -7.93 -7.07
C PRO A 112 2.38 -7.61 -8.56
N GLU A 113 1.31 -7.69 -9.36
CA GLU A 113 1.35 -7.28 -10.77
C GLU A 113 1.40 -5.74 -10.89
N MET A 114 0.82 -5.04 -9.92
CA MET A 114 0.72 -3.58 -9.91
C MET A 114 1.70 -2.89 -8.96
N ALA A 115 2.24 -3.59 -7.96
CA ALA A 115 3.18 -3.06 -7.00
C ALA A 115 4.60 -2.92 -7.59
N ILE A 116 5.29 -1.85 -7.19
CA ILE A 116 6.71 -1.59 -7.48
C ILE A 116 7.41 -1.39 -6.13
N LYS A 117 8.68 -1.80 -6.01
CA LYS A 117 9.50 -1.47 -4.84
C LYS A 117 10.92 -1.08 -5.20
N THR A 118 11.48 -0.17 -4.42
CA THR A 118 12.91 0.17 -4.38
C THR A 118 13.42 -0.10 -2.97
N ILE A 119 14.52 -0.85 -2.87
CA ILE A 119 15.21 -1.12 -1.60
C ILE A 119 16.56 -0.40 -1.64
N HIS A 120 16.83 0.45 -0.65
CA HIS A 120 18.09 1.20 -0.55
C HIS A 120 18.82 0.88 0.75
N ARG A 121 20.10 1.24 0.87
CA ARG A 121 20.93 0.94 2.06
C ARG A 121 20.70 1.86 3.26
N GLY A 122 19.67 2.70 3.25
CA GLY A 122 19.40 3.63 4.34
C GLY A 122 18.58 2.99 5.46
N GLY A 123 18.39 3.75 6.53
CA GLY A 123 17.53 3.40 7.67
C GLY A 123 16.10 3.91 7.50
N HIS A 124 15.51 4.35 8.62
CA HIS A 124 14.15 4.88 8.69
C HIS A 124 14.06 6.36 8.25
N GLU A 125 14.33 6.62 6.98
CA GLU A 125 14.48 7.98 6.44
C GLU A 125 13.94 8.10 5.02
N ILE A 126 13.58 9.31 4.60
CA ILE A 126 13.26 9.60 3.21
C ILE A 126 14.57 9.78 2.43
N PRO A 127 14.83 9.00 1.38
CA PRO A 127 16.06 9.13 0.63
C PRO A 127 16.23 10.50 -0.05
N SER A 128 17.42 11.06 0.08
CA SER A 128 17.81 12.35 -0.54
C SER A 128 18.93 12.22 -1.59
N GLN A 129 19.47 11.01 -1.75
CA GLN A 129 20.57 10.73 -2.68
C GLN A 129 20.08 10.89 -4.12
N VAL A 130 20.79 11.68 -4.93
CA VAL A 130 20.35 12.10 -6.28
C VAL A 130 19.90 10.93 -7.15
N GLU A 131 20.67 9.84 -7.20
CA GLU A 131 20.33 8.69 -8.03
C GLU A 131 19.08 7.95 -7.54
N LEU A 132 18.91 7.86 -6.22
CA LEU A 132 17.74 7.25 -5.60
C LEU A 132 16.49 8.11 -5.80
N VAL A 133 16.61 9.43 -5.71
CA VAL A 133 15.52 10.37 -6.02
C VAL A 133 15.10 10.27 -7.49
N LYS A 134 16.06 10.11 -8.42
CA LYS A 134 15.77 9.88 -9.84
C LYS A 134 15.04 8.55 -10.07
N GLU A 135 15.42 7.50 -9.35
CA GLU A 135 14.72 6.21 -9.39
C GLU A 135 13.30 6.32 -8.83
N MET A 136 13.15 6.94 -7.65
CA MET A 136 11.85 7.19 -7.02
C MET A 136 10.93 7.95 -7.96
N THR A 137 11.40 9.03 -8.58
CA THR A 137 10.62 9.81 -9.55
C THR A 137 10.15 8.96 -10.73
N ARG A 138 11.02 8.10 -11.27
CA ARG A 138 10.64 7.18 -12.37
C ARG A 138 9.54 6.22 -11.93
N ASN A 139 9.70 5.58 -10.78
CA ASN A 139 8.74 4.60 -10.27
C ASN A 139 7.40 5.24 -9.85
N ILE A 140 7.42 6.46 -9.31
CA ILE A 140 6.20 7.24 -9.05
C ILE A 140 5.45 7.48 -10.36
N ASN A 141 6.14 7.94 -11.41
CA ASN A 141 5.51 8.17 -12.72
C ASN A 141 4.94 6.88 -13.31
N THR A 142 5.65 5.75 -13.22
CA THR A 142 5.13 4.44 -13.66
C THR A 142 3.89 4.03 -12.86
N THR A 143 3.86 4.27 -11.56
CA THR A 143 2.72 3.95 -10.69
C THR A 143 1.49 4.78 -11.06
N ILE A 144 1.68 6.08 -11.32
CA ILE A 144 0.62 6.97 -11.80
C ILE A 144 0.11 6.53 -13.18
N GLN A 145 1.00 6.15 -14.08
CA GLN A 145 0.62 5.64 -15.39
C GLN A 145 -0.23 4.37 -15.28
N ARG A 146 0.17 3.40 -14.45
CA ARG A 146 -0.62 2.19 -14.18
C ARG A 146 -2.04 2.54 -13.72
N ALA A 147 -2.19 3.55 -12.87
CA ALA A 147 -3.50 3.98 -12.36
C ALA A 147 -4.39 4.62 -13.44
N ASN A 148 -3.81 5.22 -14.48
CA ASN A 148 -4.58 5.79 -15.60
C ASN A 148 -5.09 4.72 -16.58
N PHE A 149 -4.51 3.52 -16.60
CA PHE A 149 -4.92 2.42 -17.49
C PHE A 149 -5.94 1.47 -16.84
N MET A 150 -6.34 1.71 -15.59
CA MET A 150 -7.39 0.95 -14.90
C MET A 150 -8.80 1.53 -15.10
N CYS A 151 -8.93 2.55 -15.95
CA CYS A 151 -10.19 3.21 -16.30
C CYS A 151 -10.85 2.57 -17.53
#